data_AF-A0A392VSV9-F1
#
_entry.id   AF-A0A392VSV9-F1
#
_cell.length_a   1.000
_cell.length_b   1.000
_cell.length_c   1.000
_cell.angle_alpha   90.00
_cell.angle_beta   90.00
_cell.angle_gamma   90.00
#
_symmetry.space_group_name_H-M   'P 1'
#
loop_
_entity.id
_entity.type
_entity.pdbx_description
1 polymer ?
#
loop_
_entity_poly.entity_id
_entity_poly.type
_entity_poly.pdbx_seq_one_letter_code
_entity_poly.pdbx_strand_id
1 'polypeptide(L)' 'MGRDKGVKMAANWEGPFRIHEAFEGGAYRLETMTGEIMPRTWN' A
#
# COMPACT_ATOMS: atom_id res chain seq x y z
N MET A 1 13.67 -30.78 17.29
CA MET A 1 12.73 -30.62 16.16
C MET A 1 12.43 -29.14 16.01
N GLY A 2 13.16 -28.47 15.12
CA GLY A 2 13.03 -27.03 14.89
C GLY A 2 11.64 -26.68 14.39
N ARG A 3 11.06 -25.62 14.95
CA ARG A 3 9.89 -24.97 14.37
C ARG A 3 10.36 -23.62 13.85
N ASP A 4 10.99 -23.65 12.69
CA ASP A 4 11.02 -22.49 11.80
C ASP A 4 9.58 -22.22 11.39
N LYS A 5 8.86 -21.48 12.24
CA LYS A 5 7.67 -20.75 11.82
C LYS A 5 8.21 -19.63 10.95
N GLY A 6 8.40 -19.93 9.67
CA GLY A 6 8.65 -18.92 8.65
C GLY A 6 7.52 -17.89 8.76
N VAL A 7 7.82 -16.77 9.40
CA VAL A 7 6.93 -15.62 9.46
C VAL A 7 6.77 -15.20 8.02
N LYS A 8 5.62 -15.54 7.45
CA LYS A 8 5.25 -15.09 6.11
C LYS A 8 5.22 -13.57 6.18
N MET A 9 6.22 -12.94 5.58
CA MET A 9 6.31 -11.49 5.38
C MET A 9 5.28 -11.07 4.33
N ALA A 10 4.01 -11.39 4.57
CA ALA A 10 2.94 -10.81 3.79
C ALA A 10 2.94 -9.32 4.11
N ALA A 11 3.04 -8.49 3.09
CA ALA A 11 2.87 -7.05 3.26
C ALA A 11 1.51 -6.79 3.92
N ASN A 12 1.51 -5.94 4.97
CA ASN A 12 0.32 -5.54 5.71
C ASN A 12 -0.53 -4.54 4.88
N TRP A 13 -0.92 -4.93 3.67
CA TRP A 13 -1.82 -4.12 2.87
C TRP A 13 -3.13 -3.97 3.63
N GLU A 14 -3.43 -2.75 4.08
CA GLU A 14 -4.65 -2.45 4.83
C GLU A 14 -5.93 -2.61 4.00
N GLY A 15 -5.79 -2.76 2.68
CA GLY A 15 -6.87 -3.04 1.76
C GLY A 15 -6.57 -2.56 0.35
N PRO A 16 -7.57 -2.60 -0.55
CA PRO A 16 -7.46 -1.96 -1.85
C PRO A 16 -7.42 -0.43 -1.71
N PHE A 17 -6.64 0.22 -2.57
CA PHE A 17 -6.57 1.67 -2.70
C PHE A 17 -6.99 2.08 -4.11
N ARG A 18 -7.45 3.32 -4.26
CA ARG A 18 -7.69 3.95 -5.56
C ARG A 18 -6.59 4.97 -5.84
N ILE A 19 -6.29 5.20 -7.12
CA ILE A 19 -5.42 6.31 -7.51
C ILE A 19 -6.25 7.59 -7.41
N HIS A 20 -5.80 8.50 -6.57
CA HIS A 20 -6.35 9.84 -6.45
C HIS A 20 -5.75 10.77 -7.51
N GLU A 21 -4.43 10.72 -7.67
CA GLU A 21 -3.67 11.59 -8.57
C GLU A 21 -2.46 10.83 -9.12
N ALA A 22 -2.15 11.03 -10.40
CA ALA A 22 -0.95 10.50 -11.05
C ALA A 22 0.00 11.66 -11.37
N PHE A 23 1.27 11.53 -10.98
CA PHE A 23 2.31 12.52 -11.22
C PHE A 23 3.25 12.06 -12.34
N GLU A 24 4.00 13.00 -12.90
CA GLU A 24 5.08 12.69 -13.83
C GLU A 24 6.14 11.80 -13.17
N GLY A 25 6.71 10.87 -13.93
CA GLY A 25 7.72 9.93 -13.42
C GLY A 25 7.16 8.69 -12.72
N GLY A 26 5.84 8.45 -12.78
CA GLY A 26 5.21 7.23 -12.28
C GLY A 26 4.84 7.25 -10.81
N ALA A 27 4.81 8.43 -10.17
CA ALA A 27 4.32 8.57 -8.81
C ALA A 27 2.79 8.65 -8.78
N TYR A 28 2.18 8.16 -7.72
CA TYR A 28 0.73 8.21 -7.47
C TYR A 28 0.42 8.68 -6.06
N ARG A 29 -0.61 9.50 -5.91
CA ARG A 29 -1.27 9.71 -4.62
C ARG A 29 -2.43 8.71 -4.53
N LEU A 30 -2.55 8.04 -3.40
CA LEU A 30 -3.58 7.02 -3.18
C LEU A 30 -4.71 7.56 -2.31
N GLU A 31 -5.88 6.98 -2.46
CA GLU A 31 -7.06 7.21 -1.66
C GLU A 31 -7.59 5.87 -1.12
N THR A 32 -7.98 5.85 0.14
CA THR A 32 -8.62 4.68 0.76
C THR A 32 -10.01 4.47 0.17
N MET A 33 -10.58 3.28 0.37
CA MET A 33 -11.95 3.03 -0.09
C MET A 33 -13.02 3.86 0.64
N THR A 34 -12.68 4.45 1.79
CA THR A 34 -13.53 5.34 2.57
C THR A 34 -13.40 6.82 2.19
N GLY A 35 -12.51 7.15 1.24
CA GLY A 35 -12.34 8.52 0.73
C GLY A 35 -11.21 9.32 1.39
N GLU A 36 -10.36 8.68 2.19
CA GLU A 36 -9.23 9.36 2.82
C GLU A 36 -8.01 9.36 1.89
N ILE A 37 -7.47 10.54 1.61
CA ILE A 37 -6.30 10.71 0.75
C ILE A 37 -5.03 10.44 1.56
N MET A 38 -4.17 9.55 1.07
CA MET A 38 -2.89 9.31 1.70
C MET A 38 -1.98 10.54 1.58
N PRO A 39 -1.34 10.98 2.67
CA PRO A 39 -0.52 12.20 2.66
C PRO A 39 0.76 12.05 1.85
N ARG A 40 1.23 10.81 1.61
CA ARG A 40 2.44 10.53 0.82
C ARG A 40 2.11 10.08 -0.59
N THR A 41 3.02 10.38 -1.50
CA THR A 41 3.06 9.77 -2.83
C THR A 41 3.76 8.41 -2.78
N TRP A 42 3.35 7.54 -3.70
CA TRP A 42 3.84 6.20 -3.93
C TRP A 42 4.50 6.13 -5.32
N ASN A 43 5.75 5.67 -5.40
CA ASN A 43 6.45 5.35 -6.65
C ASN A 43 6.53 3.83 -6.82
#